data_AF-A0A522EZE1-F1
#
_entry.id   AF-A0A522EZE1-F1
#
_cell.length_a   1.000
_cell.length_b   1.000
_cell.length_c   1.000
_cell.angle_alpha   90.00
_cell.angle_beta   90.00
_cell.angle_gamma   90.00
#
_symmetry.space_group_name_H-M   'P 1'
#
loop_
_entity.id
_entity.type
_entity.pdbx_description
1 polymer ?
#
loop_
_entity_poly.entity_id
_entity_poly.type
_entity_poly.pdbx_seq_one_letter_code
_entity_poly.pdbx_strand_id
1 'polypeptide(L)'
;MSLLRKTNIFIIVLLCFLNLGFHFFQSFLQQQPKMISAQTTQHEPSLSPFELSQISLKNGLQQKALEVYKKVQSGFSDFKIAEKHMDKNQYTQAIQYYQLALKKLEGNASSTRDKALNNLGLAYIHKKMYKQAVPCFQQLAERKNALAQLNLATMYEQGQGVRLDRKKAYAWASLAIKNGLPTREQLLAAHQIKNTQAYWLTRQDRTGREFFLAQKLTRDYA
;
A
#
# COMPACT_ATOMS: atom_id res chain seq x y z
N MET A 1 -30.68 -71.61 -19.67
CA MET A 1 -31.23 -70.88 -18.50
C MET A 1 -30.10 -70.51 -17.51
N SER A 2 -29.07 -69.75 -17.93
CA SER A 2 -27.92 -69.44 -17.04
C SER A 2 -27.17 -68.12 -17.28
N LEU A 3 -27.64 -67.23 -18.17
CA LEU A 3 -26.97 -65.93 -18.41
C LEU A 3 -27.71 -64.70 -17.85
N LEU A 4 -29.04 -64.75 -17.67
CA LEU A 4 -29.84 -63.63 -17.15
C LEU A 4 -29.76 -63.44 -15.61
N ARG A 5 -29.26 -64.43 -14.85
CA ARG A 5 -29.07 -64.29 -13.39
C ARG A 5 -27.74 -63.64 -13.00
N LYS A 6 -26.70 -63.71 -13.86
CA LYS A 6 -25.35 -63.21 -13.52
C LYS A 6 -25.19 -61.70 -13.71
N THR A 7 -25.89 -61.12 -14.69
CA THR A 7 -25.88 -59.66 -14.96
C THR A 7 -26.61 -58.86 -13.88
N ASN A 8 -27.69 -59.38 -13.30
CA ASN A 8 -28.42 -58.69 -12.22
C ASN A 8 -27.61 -58.58 -10.92
N ILE A 9 -26.83 -59.61 -10.57
CA ILE A 9 -26.00 -59.59 -9.36
C ILE A 9 -24.86 -58.58 -9.50
N PHE A 10 -24.25 -58.46 -10.68
CA PHE A 10 -23.16 -57.51 -10.91
C PHE A 10 -23.62 -56.06 -10.84
N ILE A 11 -24.81 -55.74 -11.37
CA ILE A 11 -25.39 -54.39 -11.30
C ILE A 11 -25.82 -54.04 -9.87
N ILE A 12 -26.40 -54.99 -9.12
CA ILE A 12 -26.79 -54.78 -7.72
C ILE A 12 -25.55 -54.57 -6.83
N VAL A 13 -24.47 -55.33 -7.05
CA VAL A 13 -23.22 -55.17 -6.31
C VAL A 13 -22.55 -53.82 -6.64
N LEU A 14 -22.54 -53.40 -7.91
CA LEU A 14 -21.98 -52.11 -8.33
C LEU A 14 -22.77 -50.91 -7.77
N LEU A 15 -24.10 -51.00 -7.72
CA LEU A 15 -24.97 -49.98 -7.10
C LEU A 15 -24.81 -49.94 -5.57
N CYS A 16 -24.58 -51.08 -4.91
CA CYS A 16 -24.26 -51.13 -3.49
C CYS A 16 -22.90 -50.47 -3.17
N PHE A 17 -21.87 -50.66 -4.00
CA PHE A 17 -20.57 -50.00 -3.82
C PHE A 17 -20.62 -48.48 -4.05
N LEU A 18 -21.42 -48.01 -5.02
CA LEU A 18 -21.64 -46.58 -5.26
C LEU A 18 -22.42 -45.91 -4.10
N ASN A 19 -23.43 -46.59 -3.53
CA ASN A 19 -24.18 -46.09 -2.38
C ASN A 19 -23.38 -46.13 -1.06
N LEU A 20 -22.56 -47.16 -0.83
CA LEU A 20 -21.68 -47.23 0.34
C LEU A 20 -20.61 -46.11 0.29
N GLY A 21 -20.03 -45.84 -0.87
CA GLY A 21 -19.07 -44.75 -1.07
C GLY A 21 -19.69 -43.37 -0.87
N PHE A 22 -20.94 -43.18 -1.33
CA PHE A 22 -21.66 -41.91 -1.16
C PHE A 22 -22.01 -41.64 0.31
N HIS A 23 -22.46 -42.65 1.07
CA HIS A 23 -22.71 -42.49 2.51
C HIS A 23 -21.41 -42.25 3.30
N PHE A 24 -20.32 -42.92 2.95
CA PHE A 24 -19.03 -42.69 3.62
C PHE A 24 -18.49 -41.28 3.33
N PHE A 25 -18.68 -40.79 2.11
CA PHE A 25 -18.31 -39.43 1.72
C PHE A 25 -19.21 -38.35 2.35
N GLN A 26 -20.51 -38.63 2.50
CA GLN A 26 -21.45 -37.74 3.19
C GLN A 26 -21.19 -37.69 4.70
N SER A 27 -20.85 -38.82 5.33
CA SER A 27 -20.40 -38.87 6.73
C SER A 27 -19.04 -38.20 6.92
N PHE A 28 -18.13 -38.32 5.96
CA PHE A 28 -16.84 -37.60 5.97
C PHE A 28 -17.03 -36.09 5.85
N LEU A 29 -17.91 -35.61 4.95
CA LEU A 29 -18.25 -34.19 4.82
C LEU A 29 -19.03 -33.65 6.04
N GLN A 30 -19.85 -34.47 6.71
CA GLN A 30 -20.52 -34.11 7.97
C GLN A 30 -19.59 -34.11 9.20
N GLN A 31 -18.41 -34.75 9.12
CA GLN A 31 -17.39 -34.73 10.19
C GLN A 31 -16.37 -33.58 10.04
N GLN A 32 -16.29 -32.93 8.88
CA GLN A 32 -15.42 -31.77 8.64
C GLN A 32 -15.75 -30.48 9.45
N PRO A 33 -16.96 -30.23 10.01
CA PRO A 33 -17.17 -29.07 10.88
C PRO A 33 -16.84 -29.32 12.36
N LYS A 34 -16.31 -30.50 12.75
CA LYS A 34 -15.97 -30.81 14.17
C LYS A 34 -14.49 -31.09 14.45
N MET A 35 -13.66 -31.24 13.41
CA MET A 35 -12.21 -31.48 13.55
C MET A 35 -11.36 -30.19 13.63
N ILE A 36 -11.98 -29.03 13.87
CA ILE A 36 -11.28 -27.77 14.18
C ILE A 36 -11.62 -27.27 15.61
N SER A 37 -12.57 -27.88 16.33
CA SER A 37 -13.07 -27.33 17.61
C SER A 37 -12.77 -28.17 18.85
N ALA A 38 -11.78 -29.08 18.82
CA ALA A 38 -11.58 -30.04 19.93
C ALA A 38 -10.15 -30.12 20.48
N GLN A 39 -9.31 -29.11 20.24
CA GLN A 39 -8.02 -28.95 20.95
C GLN A 39 -7.64 -27.47 21.13
N THR A 40 -8.49 -26.67 21.77
CA THR A 40 -8.08 -25.38 22.37
C THR A 40 -8.87 -25.08 23.64
N THR A 41 -8.78 -25.97 24.64
CA THR A 41 -9.07 -25.60 26.04
C THR A 41 -7.78 -25.57 26.84
N GLN A 42 -6.83 -24.71 26.44
CA GLN A 42 -5.83 -24.10 27.32
C GLN A 42 -5.40 -22.77 26.67
N HIS A 43 -5.90 -21.66 27.20
CA HIS A 43 -5.54 -20.28 26.84
C HIS A 43 -5.23 -20.04 25.34
N GLU A 44 -6.26 -19.94 24.50
CA GLU A 44 -6.11 -19.16 23.28
C GLU A 44 -5.74 -17.74 23.71
N PRO A 45 -4.57 -17.19 23.31
CA PRO A 45 -4.41 -15.75 23.42
C PRO A 45 -5.55 -15.18 22.60
N SER A 46 -6.44 -14.41 23.22
CA SER A 46 -7.57 -13.79 22.54
C SER A 46 -7.00 -12.82 21.51
N LEU A 47 -6.70 -13.36 20.32
CA LEU A 47 -6.04 -12.63 19.26
C LEU A 47 -6.91 -11.42 18.99
N SER A 48 -6.34 -10.24 19.22
CA SER A 48 -7.00 -9.00 18.96
C SER A 48 -7.48 -9.00 17.50
N PRO A 49 -8.58 -8.33 17.18
CA PRO A 49 -9.00 -8.14 15.78
C PRO A 49 -7.84 -7.67 14.87
N PHE A 50 -6.90 -6.91 15.44
CA PHE A 50 -5.67 -6.54 14.77
C PHE A 50 -4.77 -7.75 14.43
N GLU A 51 -4.47 -8.63 15.38
CA GLU A 51 -3.65 -9.83 15.13
C GLU A 51 -4.34 -10.79 14.14
N LEU A 52 -5.65 -10.97 14.25
CA LEU A 52 -6.45 -11.75 13.29
C LEU A 52 -6.37 -11.17 11.87
N SER A 53 -6.38 -9.85 11.73
CA SER A 53 -6.23 -9.19 10.44
C SER A 53 -4.82 -9.40 9.84
N GLN A 54 -3.76 -9.35 10.66
CA GLN A 54 -2.39 -9.56 10.21
C GLN A 54 -2.15 -11.01 9.79
N ILE A 55 -2.67 -11.98 10.54
CA ILE A 55 -2.60 -13.40 10.20
C ILE A 55 -3.36 -13.67 8.90
N SER A 56 -4.56 -13.08 8.75
CA SER A 56 -5.34 -13.20 7.51
C SER A 56 -4.60 -12.63 6.30
N LEU A 57 -3.86 -11.52 6.45
CA LEU A 57 -3.02 -10.97 5.38
C LEU A 57 -1.85 -11.90 5.03
N LYS A 58 -1.15 -12.44 6.02
CA LYS A 58 -0.04 -13.39 5.81
C LYS A 58 -0.50 -14.67 5.08
N ASN A 59 -1.75 -15.06 5.28
CA ASN A 59 -2.35 -16.25 4.68
C ASN A 59 -3.07 -15.97 3.34
N GLY A 60 -2.91 -14.78 2.75
CA GLY A 60 -3.55 -14.41 1.48
C GLY A 60 -5.07 -14.20 1.55
N LEU A 61 -5.67 -14.24 2.74
CA LEU A 61 -7.11 -14.07 3.00
C LEU A 61 -7.50 -12.58 3.08
N GLN A 62 -7.24 -11.85 2.00
CA GLN A 62 -7.35 -10.39 1.96
C GLN A 62 -8.77 -9.88 2.24
N GLN A 63 -9.81 -10.63 1.87
CA GLN A 63 -11.20 -10.24 2.12
C GLN A 63 -11.57 -10.33 3.61
N LYS A 64 -11.13 -11.41 4.29
CA LYS A 64 -11.34 -11.58 5.74
C LYS A 64 -10.63 -10.49 6.54
N ALA A 65 -9.40 -10.12 6.14
CA ALA A 65 -8.70 -9.00 6.77
C ALA A 65 -9.47 -7.68 6.66
N LEU A 66 -10.07 -7.41 5.50
CA LEU A 66 -10.85 -6.19 5.25
C LEU A 66 -12.12 -6.12 6.11
N GLU A 67 -12.82 -7.26 6.30
CA GLU A 67 -13.99 -7.33 7.18
C GLU A 67 -13.62 -7.02 8.62
N VAL A 68 -12.49 -7.55 9.09
CA VAL A 68 -12.00 -7.28 10.45
C VAL A 68 -11.61 -5.81 10.59
N TYR A 69 -10.92 -5.20 9.61
CA TYR A 69 -10.59 -3.77 9.64
C TYR A 69 -11.82 -2.87 9.71
N LYS A 70 -12.89 -3.18 8.97
CA LYS A 70 -14.15 -2.44 9.03
C LYS A 70 -14.82 -2.50 10.42
N LYS A 71 -14.60 -3.58 11.18
CA LYS A 71 -15.14 -3.74 12.55
C LYS A 71 -14.34 -2.95 13.59
N VAL A 72 -13.02 -2.85 13.43
CA VAL A 72 -12.11 -2.22 14.41
C VAL A 72 -12.17 -0.69 14.40
N GLN A 73 -12.51 -0.08 13.25
CA GLN A 73 -12.72 1.37 13.08
C GLN A 73 -11.59 2.29 13.57
N SER A 74 -10.34 1.81 13.63
CA SER A 74 -9.16 2.58 14.03
C SER A 74 -8.51 3.32 12.85
N GLY A 75 -7.65 4.31 13.13
CA GLY A 75 -6.90 5.00 12.09
C GLY A 75 -5.97 4.07 11.29
N PHE A 76 -5.40 3.05 11.95
CA PHE A 76 -4.62 2.02 11.26
C PHE A 76 -5.48 1.13 10.36
N SER A 77 -6.68 0.73 10.81
CA SER A 77 -7.57 -0.08 9.97
C SER A 77 -8.02 0.69 8.72
N ASP A 78 -8.32 1.99 8.86
CA ASP A 78 -8.66 2.86 7.72
C ASP A 78 -7.49 2.99 6.74
N PHE A 79 -6.26 3.13 7.25
CA PHE A 79 -5.05 3.13 6.43
C PHE A 79 -4.91 1.82 5.62
N LYS A 80 -5.16 0.66 6.23
CA LYS A 80 -5.10 -0.64 5.54
C LYS A 80 -6.20 -0.81 4.49
N ILE A 81 -7.40 -0.32 4.78
CA ILE A 81 -8.49 -0.28 3.79
C ILE A 81 -8.08 0.60 2.60
N ALA A 82 -7.47 1.76 2.86
CA ALA A 82 -6.99 2.66 1.82
C ALA A 82 -5.91 2.03 0.93
N GLU A 83 -4.90 1.36 1.52
CA GLU A 83 -3.89 0.60 0.75
C GLU A 83 -4.54 -0.42 -0.17
N LYS A 84 -5.58 -1.12 0.31
CA LYS A 84 -6.27 -2.10 -0.53
C LYS A 84 -7.01 -1.47 -1.72
N HIS A 85 -7.60 -0.29 -1.52
CA HIS A 85 -8.18 0.47 -2.62
C HIS A 85 -7.11 1.00 -3.58
N MET A 86 -5.95 1.41 -3.06
CA MET A 86 -4.80 1.82 -3.86
C MET A 86 -4.31 0.70 -4.78
N ASP A 87 -4.15 -0.52 -4.27
CA ASP A 87 -3.75 -1.71 -5.05
C ASP A 87 -4.73 -2.03 -6.20
N LYS A 88 -6.01 -1.70 -5.99
CA LYS A 88 -7.07 -1.90 -6.98
C LYS A 88 -7.24 -0.71 -7.93
N ASN A 89 -6.37 0.30 -7.84
CA ASN A 89 -6.47 1.58 -8.56
C ASN A 89 -7.78 2.35 -8.28
N GLN A 90 -8.41 2.10 -7.13
CA GLN A 90 -9.64 2.75 -6.68
C GLN A 90 -9.29 4.03 -5.90
N TYR A 91 -8.66 4.99 -6.60
CA TYR A 91 -8.04 6.16 -5.96
C TYR A 91 -9.02 7.06 -5.21
N THR A 92 -10.27 7.20 -5.68
CA THR A 92 -11.28 8.00 -4.98
C THR A 92 -11.57 7.44 -3.59
N GLN A 93 -11.82 6.12 -3.49
CA GLN A 93 -12.01 5.46 -2.20
C GLN A 93 -10.74 5.49 -1.35
N ALA A 94 -9.57 5.26 -1.97
CA ALA A 94 -8.29 5.32 -1.26
C ALA A 94 -8.07 6.69 -0.60
N ILE A 95 -8.33 7.79 -1.32
CA ILE A 95 -8.24 9.16 -0.80
C ILE A 95 -9.15 9.35 0.41
N GLN A 96 -10.42 8.93 0.32
CA GLN A 96 -11.36 9.05 1.43
C GLN A 96 -10.87 8.31 2.68
N TYR A 97 -10.43 7.06 2.53
CA TYR A 97 -9.94 6.27 3.66
C TYR A 97 -8.61 6.77 4.21
N TYR A 98 -7.69 7.29 3.38
CA TYR A 98 -6.46 7.91 3.88
C TYR A 98 -6.76 9.19 4.68
N GLN A 99 -7.70 10.02 4.26
CA GLN A 99 -8.13 11.19 5.02
C GLN A 99 -8.75 10.80 6.37
N LEU A 100 -9.62 9.78 6.39
CA LEU A 100 -10.19 9.23 7.62
C LEU A 100 -9.11 8.68 8.55
N ALA A 101 -8.15 7.93 8.00
CA ALA A 101 -7.01 7.42 8.75
C ALA A 101 -6.22 8.55 9.41
N LEU A 102 -5.84 9.58 8.64
CA LEU A 102 -5.08 10.73 9.14
C LEU A 102 -5.83 11.55 10.20
N LYS A 103 -7.17 11.58 10.15
CA LYS A 103 -8.00 12.21 11.18
C LYS A 103 -7.96 11.43 12.49
N LYS A 104 -7.97 10.10 12.45
CA LYS A 104 -8.00 9.22 13.64
C LYS A 104 -6.61 8.90 14.20
N LEU A 105 -5.57 9.00 13.37
CA LEU A 105 -4.18 8.84 13.80
C LEU A 105 -3.72 10.12 14.51
N GLU A 106 -4.26 10.39 15.70
CA GLU A 106 -3.80 11.46 16.58
C GLU A 106 -2.52 11.02 17.34
N GLY A 107 -1.52 11.90 17.42
CA GLY A 107 -0.26 11.64 18.14
C GLY A 107 0.96 11.24 17.28
N ASN A 108 2.12 11.11 17.94
CA ASN A 108 3.46 10.86 17.38
C ASN A 108 3.67 9.47 16.74
N ALA A 109 2.61 8.79 16.27
CA ALA A 109 2.73 7.54 15.52
C ALA A 109 3.26 7.82 14.10
N SER A 110 4.53 8.23 14.02
CA SER A 110 5.11 8.89 12.85
C SER A 110 5.11 8.00 11.61
N SER A 111 5.38 6.70 11.72
CA SER A 111 5.57 5.86 10.54
C SER A 111 4.28 5.52 9.77
N THR A 112 3.18 5.18 10.45
CA THR A 112 1.90 4.88 9.76
C THR A 112 1.28 6.15 9.20
N ARG A 113 1.31 7.23 9.98
CA ARG A 113 0.79 8.53 9.55
C ARG A 113 1.56 9.05 8.34
N ASP A 114 2.89 8.95 8.36
CA ASP A 114 3.73 9.42 7.25
C ASP A 114 3.51 8.55 5.99
N LYS A 115 3.36 7.23 6.13
CA LYS A 115 2.98 6.34 5.02
C LYS A 115 1.61 6.70 4.45
N ALA A 116 0.61 6.93 5.31
CA ALA A 116 -0.72 7.34 4.89
C ALA A 116 -0.68 8.67 4.13
N LEU A 117 0.08 9.65 4.63
CA LEU A 117 0.23 10.95 4.00
C LEU A 117 0.95 10.87 2.66
N ASN A 118 2.03 10.08 2.57
CA ASN A 118 2.74 9.84 1.31
C ASN A 118 1.82 9.20 0.27
N ASN A 119 1.10 8.14 0.66
CA ASN A 119 0.22 7.41 -0.26
C ASN A 119 -1.01 8.23 -0.66
N LEU A 120 -1.51 9.09 0.23
CA LEU A 120 -2.52 10.09 -0.10
C LEU A 120 -2.02 11.06 -1.19
N GLY A 121 -0.80 11.56 -1.05
CA GLY A 121 -0.15 12.39 -2.06
C GLY A 121 -0.06 11.69 -3.42
N LEU A 122 0.33 10.41 -3.44
CA LEU A 122 0.38 9.60 -4.66
C LEU A 122 -1.02 9.38 -5.26
N ALA A 123 -2.03 9.09 -4.43
CA ALA A 123 -3.41 8.93 -4.89
C ALA A 123 -3.95 10.22 -5.54
N TYR A 124 -3.60 11.39 -4.99
CA TYR A 124 -3.90 12.67 -5.62
C TYR A 124 -3.18 12.85 -6.96
N ILE A 125 -1.91 12.47 -7.08
CA ILE A 125 -1.17 12.48 -8.36
C ILE A 125 -1.89 11.63 -9.40
N HIS A 126 -2.29 10.39 -9.06
CA HIS A 126 -3.03 9.51 -9.98
C HIS A 126 -4.37 10.12 -10.45
N LYS A 127 -5.01 10.91 -9.58
CA LYS A 127 -6.23 11.66 -9.88
C LYS A 127 -5.98 13.01 -10.57
N LYS A 128 -4.72 13.36 -10.88
CA LYS A 128 -4.30 14.68 -11.40
C LYS A 128 -4.69 15.85 -10.49
N MET A 129 -4.90 15.58 -9.20
CA MET A 129 -5.23 16.54 -8.14
C MET A 129 -3.95 17.13 -7.54
N TYR A 130 -3.09 17.70 -8.38
CA TYR A 130 -1.72 18.06 -8.00
C TYR A 130 -1.67 19.09 -6.86
N LYS A 131 -2.57 20.07 -6.84
CA LYS A 131 -2.61 21.08 -5.76
C LYS A 131 -2.82 20.45 -4.38
N GLN A 132 -3.61 19.38 -4.30
CA GLN A 132 -3.82 18.63 -3.07
C GLN A 132 -2.64 17.71 -2.70
N ALA A 133 -1.84 17.29 -3.67
CA ALA A 133 -0.66 16.45 -3.44
C ALA A 133 0.52 17.22 -2.81
N VAL A 134 0.73 18.48 -3.21
CA VAL A 134 1.83 19.34 -2.72
C VAL A 134 1.94 19.35 -1.19
N PRO A 135 0.89 19.68 -0.41
CA PRO A 135 1.01 19.76 1.05
C PRO A 135 1.32 18.40 1.69
N CYS A 136 0.92 17.29 1.06
CA CYS A 136 1.21 15.95 1.57
C CYS A 136 2.71 15.68 1.54
N PHE A 137 3.37 15.99 0.43
CA PHE A 137 4.82 15.80 0.31
C PHE A 137 5.62 16.88 1.05
N GLN A 138 5.13 18.12 1.09
CA GLN A 138 5.79 19.21 1.81
C GLN A 138 6.02 18.89 3.29
N GLN A 139 4.96 18.43 3.99
CA GLN A 139 5.06 18.05 5.40
C GLN A 139 6.10 16.95 5.66
N LEU A 140 6.23 15.99 4.75
CA LEU A 140 7.19 14.88 4.87
C LEU A 140 8.61 15.30 4.47
N ALA A 141 8.73 16.15 3.45
CA ALA A 141 10.00 16.63 2.94
C ALA A 141 10.73 17.51 3.96
N GLU A 142 9.99 18.32 4.71
CA GLU A 142 10.49 19.11 5.85
C GLU A 142 11.02 18.22 6.98
N ARG A 143 10.51 16.99 7.10
CA ARG A 143 10.99 15.95 8.03
C ARG A 143 12.08 15.06 7.43
N LYS A 144 12.74 15.52 6.36
CA LYS A 144 13.85 14.81 5.69
C LYS A 144 13.46 13.48 5.05
N ASN A 145 12.18 13.25 4.75
CA ASN A 145 11.76 12.08 4.00
C ASN A 145 12.23 12.19 2.54
N ALA A 146 13.21 11.37 2.15
CA ALA A 146 13.82 11.43 0.83
C ALA A 146 12.84 11.20 -0.33
N LEU A 147 11.85 10.31 -0.16
CA LEU A 147 10.83 10.06 -1.18
C LEU A 147 9.93 11.27 -1.41
N ALA A 148 9.49 11.92 -0.33
CA ALA A 148 8.69 13.13 -0.42
C ALA A 148 9.47 14.30 -1.04
N GLN A 149 10.76 14.42 -0.72
CA GLN A 149 11.66 15.40 -1.35
C GLN A 149 11.79 15.15 -2.86
N LEU A 150 11.94 13.90 -3.29
CA LEU A 150 11.95 13.55 -4.71
C LEU A 150 10.62 13.89 -5.39
N ASN A 151 9.48 13.57 -4.76
CA ASN A 151 8.17 13.90 -5.31
C ASN A 151 7.98 15.43 -5.46
N LEU A 152 8.38 16.24 -4.47
CA LEU A 152 8.35 17.69 -4.60
C LEU A 152 9.29 18.20 -5.70
N ALA A 153 10.48 17.61 -5.84
CA ALA A 153 11.40 17.98 -6.90
C ALA A 153 10.77 17.80 -8.29
N THR A 154 10.11 16.67 -8.51
CA THR A 154 9.34 16.40 -9.74
C THR A 154 8.19 17.39 -9.93
N MET A 155 7.45 17.70 -8.87
CA MET A 155 6.33 18.65 -8.96
C MET A 155 6.80 20.06 -9.33
N TYR A 156 7.92 20.54 -8.77
CA TYR A 156 8.51 21.83 -9.14
C TYR A 156 9.17 21.84 -10.51
N GLU A 157 9.74 20.72 -10.95
CA GLU A 157 10.29 20.59 -12.31
C GLU A 157 9.18 20.70 -13.36
N GLN A 158 8.04 20.06 -13.11
CA GLN A 158 6.94 19.95 -14.07
C GLN A 158 5.88 21.04 -13.90
N GLY A 159 5.94 21.84 -12.83
CA GLY A 159 4.90 22.81 -12.49
C GLY A 159 3.55 22.16 -12.13
N GLN A 160 3.58 20.96 -11.54
CA GLN A 160 2.37 20.23 -11.16
C GLN A 160 1.86 20.72 -9.81
N GLY A 161 0.74 21.44 -9.81
CA GLY A 161 0.13 21.96 -8.57
C GLY A 161 0.89 23.13 -7.94
N VAL A 162 2.06 23.48 -8.48
CA VAL A 162 2.91 24.63 -8.12
C VAL A 162 3.38 25.31 -9.40
N ARG A 163 3.87 26.55 -9.27
CA ARG A 163 4.62 27.17 -10.38
C ARG A 163 5.93 26.40 -10.60
N LEU A 164 6.28 26.16 -11.87
CA LEU A 164 7.58 25.59 -12.22
C LEU A 164 8.70 26.45 -11.61
N ASP A 165 9.58 25.81 -10.84
CA ASP A 165 10.68 26.46 -10.15
C ASP A 165 11.92 25.57 -10.18
N ARG A 166 12.85 25.89 -11.09
CA ARG A 166 14.08 25.12 -11.29
C ARG A 166 14.98 25.10 -10.06
N LYS A 167 14.99 26.20 -9.28
CA LYS A 167 15.83 26.31 -8.07
C LYS A 167 15.32 25.38 -6.99
N LYS A 168 14.01 25.37 -6.76
CA LYS A 168 13.38 24.45 -5.80
C LYS A 168 13.47 22.99 -6.25
N ALA A 169 13.28 22.70 -7.54
CA ALA A 169 13.46 21.36 -8.09
C ALA A 169 14.89 20.85 -7.86
N TYR A 170 15.92 21.68 -8.14
CA TYR A 170 17.31 21.37 -7.85
C TYR A 170 17.56 21.12 -6.36
N ALA A 171 17.03 21.99 -5.49
CA ALA A 171 17.24 21.92 -4.05
C ALA A 171 16.64 20.64 -3.44
N TRP A 172 15.37 20.37 -3.75
CA TRP A 172 14.69 19.17 -3.24
C TRP A 172 15.28 17.87 -3.78
N ALA A 173 15.67 17.81 -5.06
CA ALA A 173 16.36 16.63 -5.60
C ALA A 173 17.72 16.40 -4.92
N SER A 174 18.46 17.47 -4.65
CA SER A 174 19.74 17.39 -3.93
C SER A 174 19.58 16.86 -2.50
N LEU A 175 18.52 17.29 -1.81
CA LEU A 175 18.20 16.80 -0.46
C LEU A 175 17.72 15.35 -0.48
N ALA A 176 16.92 14.95 -1.46
CA ALA A 176 16.49 13.56 -1.62
C ALA A 176 17.69 12.62 -1.76
N ILE A 177 18.67 12.97 -2.59
CA ILE A 177 19.94 12.23 -2.72
C ILE A 177 20.67 12.17 -1.37
N LYS A 178 20.82 13.31 -0.70
CA LYS A 178 21.55 13.41 0.58
C LYS A 178 20.90 12.58 1.69
N ASN A 179 19.57 12.60 1.79
CA ASN A 179 18.81 11.93 2.85
C ASN A 179 18.57 10.43 2.57
N GLY A 180 19.03 9.92 1.42
CA GLY A 180 19.03 8.49 1.10
C GLY A 180 17.74 8.02 0.46
N LEU A 181 17.75 7.87 -0.87
CA LEU A 181 16.65 7.25 -1.60
C LEU A 181 16.77 5.72 -1.53
N PRO A 182 15.66 5.00 -1.31
CA PRO A 182 15.70 3.56 -1.01
C PRO A 182 15.99 2.69 -2.22
N THR A 183 15.85 3.21 -3.45
CA THR A 183 16.07 2.43 -4.68
C THR A 183 17.02 3.14 -5.64
N ARG A 184 17.74 2.36 -6.44
CA ARG A 184 18.63 2.86 -7.50
C ARG A 184 17.87 3.70 -8.53
N GLU A 185 16.67 3.28 -8.89
CA GLU A 185 15.83 3.99 -9.87
C GLU A 185 15.49 5.41 -9.39
N GLN A 186 15.04 5.54 -8.14
CA GLN A 186 14.74 6.84 -7.55
C GLN A 186 16.00 7.72 -7.43
N LEU A 187 17.13 7.13 -7.06
CA LEU A 187 18.40 7.85 -7.00
C LEU A 187 18.78 8.41 -8.38
N LEU A 188 18.66 7.60 -9.44
CA LEU A 188 18.91 8.04 -10.80
C LEU A 188 17.96 9.16 -11.23
N ALA A 189 16.66 9.03 -10.94
CA ALA A 189 15.67 10.08 -11.22
C ALA A 189 16.02 11.40 -10.53
N ALA A 190 16.41 11.34 -9.24
CA ALA A 190 16.83 12.52 -8.49
C ALA A 190 18.09 13.16 -9.09
N HIS A 191 19.09 12.36 -9.49
CA HIS A 191 20.27 12.87 -10.19
C HIS A 191 19.91 13.50 -11.53
N GLN A 192 18.96 12.91 -12.27
CA GLN A 192 18.50 13.45 -13.55
C GLN A 192 17.86 14.83 -13.37
N ILE A 193 16.95 14.97 -12.41
CA ILE A 193 16.33 16.27 -12.08
C ILE A 193 17.42 17.26 -11.67
N LYS A 194 18.26 16.90 -10.68
CA LYS A 194 19.33 17.77 -10.18
C LYS A 194 20.24 18.27 -11.30
N ASN A 195 20.75 17.37 -12.13
CA ASN A 195 21.70 17.72 -13.19
C ASN A 195 21.04 18.53 -14.30
N THR A 196 19.81 18.16 -14.70
CA THR A 196 19.06 18.89 -15.72
C THR A 196 18.78 20.31 -15.25
N GLN A 197 18.28 20.48 -14.02
CA GLN A 197 18.01 21.82 -13.49
C GLN A 197 19.28 22.64 -13.29
N ALA A 198 20.39 22.04 -12.83
CA ALA A 198 21.68 22.70 -12.73
C ALA A 198 22.16 23.25 -14.08
N TYR A 199 22.04 22.45 -15.15
CA TYR A 199 22.39 22.87 -16.50
C TYR A 199 21.56 24.07 -16.97
N TRP A 200 20.25 24.07 -16.74
CA TRP A 200 19.40 25.20 -17.12
C TRP A 200 19.71 26.47 -16.32
N LEU A 201 19.96 26.31 -15.02
CA LEU A 201 20.28 27.43 -14.12
C LEU A 201 21.60 28.11 -14.46
N THR A 202 22.59 27.37 -14.97
CA THR A 202 23.89 27.94 -15.37
C THR A 202 23.90 28.45 -16.81
N ARG A 203 23.14 27.81 -17.72
CA ARG A 203 23.12 28.20 -19.14
C ARG A 203 22.30 29.47 -19.40
N GLN A 204 21.22 29.69 -18.64
CA GLN A 204 20.35 30.86 -18.81
C GLN A 204 20.90 32.11 -18.10
N ASP A 205 21.76 31.95 -17.10
CA ASP A 205 22.33 33.04 -16.31
C ASP A 205 23.86 33.03 -16.35
N ARG A 206 24.43 33.93 -17.15
CA ARG A 206 25.90 34.11 -17.28
C ARG A 206 26.57 34.52 -15.97
N THR A 207 25.81 35.04 -14.99
CA THR A 207 26.35 35.47 -13.69
C THR A 207 26.43 34.32 -12.69
N GLY A 208 25.77 33.19 -12.95
CA GLY A 208 25.68 32.05 -12.03
C GLY A 208 24.88 32.31 -10.75
N ARG A 209 24.23 33.48 -10.63
CA ARG A 209 23.41 33.88 -9.48
C ARG A 209 22.28 32.89 -9.24
N GLU A 210 21.58 32.47 -10.28
CA GLU A 210 20.43 31.56 -10.15
C GLU A 210 20.86 30.18 -9.62
N PHE A 211 22.01 29.69 -10.06
CA PHE A 211 22.58 28.45 -9.53
C PHE A 211 23.03 28.60 -8.08
N PHE A 212 23.67 29.72 -7.72
CA PHE A 212 24.04 30.01 -6.34
C PHE A 212 22.83 30.08 -5.40
N LEU A 213 21.73 30.71 -5.84
CA LEU A 213 20.47 30.75 -5.09
C LEU A 213 19.90 29.35 -4.88
N ALA A 214 19.96 28.47 -5.89
CA ALA A 214 19.52 27.08 -5.75
C ALA A 214 20.35 26.32 -4.70
N GLN A 215 21.68 26.49 -4.71
CA GLN A 215 22.56 25.90 -3.69
C GLN A 215 22.29 26.44 -2.28
N LYS A 216 22.00 27.75 -2.17
CA LYS A 216 21.60 28.36 -0.90
C LYS A 216 20.31 27.75 -0.38
N LEU A 217 19.27 27.62 -1.23
CA LEU A 217 18.02 26.96 -0.87
C LEU A 217 18.24 25.52 -0.40
N THR A 218 19.15 24.76 -1.04
CA THR A 218 19.49 23.42 -0.58
C THR A 218 20.02 23.41 0.86
N ARG A 219 20.80 24.42 1.26
CA ARG A 219 21.32 24.55 2.63
C ARG A 219 20.22 24.99 3.61
N ASP A 220 19.37 25.92 3.20
CA ASP A 220 18.29 26.45 4.03
C ASP A 220 17.26 25.36 4.39
N TYR A 221 17.10 24.36 3.51
CA TYR A 221 16.22 23.21 3.71
C TYR A 221 16.90 21.96 4.30
N ALA A 222 18.23 21.96 4.52
CA ALA A 222 19.02 20.78 4.95
C ALA A 222 19.00 20.54 6.47
#